data_AF-J9FSN4-F1
#
_entry.id   AF-J9FSN4-F1
#
_cell.length_a   1.000
_cell.length_b   1.000
_cell.length_c   1.000
_cell.angle_alpha   90.00
_cell.angle_beta   90.00
_cell.angle_gamma   90.00
#
_symmetry.space_group_name_H-M   'P 1'
#
loop_
_entity.id
_entity.type
_entity.pdbx_description
1 polymer ?
#
loop_
_entity_poly.entity_id
_entity_poly.type
_entity_poly.pdbx_seq_one_letter_code
_entity_poly.pdbx_strand_id
1 'polypeptide(L)'
;MNLDKKEFGLFVVALRTYYSRENILPNNQAVELWYRQLQDIPYDLAEVVLQKWVATNKWSPSIAEIRESAAEVQTGKPMDWGEAFELVNRAIKRFGTYGEQEAMDSLPPLARGTV
;
A
#
# COMPACT_ATOMS: atom_id res chain seq x y z
N MET A 1 15.90 -4.25 3.21
CA MET A 1 16.71 -3.43 4.13
C MET A 1 15.73 -2.58 4.91
N ASN A 2 15.80 -2.61 6.25
CA ASN A 2 14.87 -1.88 7.12
C ASN A 2 15.30 -0.42 7.25
N LEU A 3 14.37 0.47 7.63
CA LEU A 3 14.62 1.90 7.75
C LEU A 3 15.67 2.20 8.84
N ASP A 4 16.78 2.85 8.50
CA ASP A 4 17.73 3.34 9.50
C ASP A 4 17.23 4.64 10.15
N LYS A 5 17.71 4.98 11.36
CA LYS A 5 17.38 6.24 12.04
C LYS A 5 17.78 7.47 11.22
N LYS A 6 18.85 7.39 10.42
CA LYS A 6 19.26 8.47 9.52
C LYS A 6 18.27 8.68 8.38
N GLU A 7 17.87 7.58 7.75
CA GLU A 7 16.86 7.55 6.68
C GLU A 7 15.50 8.02 7.18
N PHE A 8 15.10 7.58 8.38
CA PHE A 8 13.90 8.09 9.02
C PHE A 8 14.00 9.59 9.34
N GLY A 9 15.19 10.08 9.69
CA GLY A 9 15.45 11.52 9.83
C GLY A 9 15.14 12.28 8.54
N LEU A 10 15.57 11.77 7.38
CA LEU A 10 15.25 12.36 6.07
C LEU A 10 13.75 12.33 5.80
N PHE A 11 13.09 11.20 6.09
CA PHE A 11 11.63 11.06 5.96
C PHE A 11 10.88 12.11 6.80
N VAL A 12 11.28 12.31 8.06
CA VAL A 12 10.67 13.31 8.96
C VAL A 12 10.89 14.73 8.47
N VAL A 13 12.08 15.05 7.95
CA VAL A 13 12.36 16.35 7.33
C VAL A 13 11.44 16.59 6.15
N ALA A 14 11.35 15.62 5.22
CA ALA A 14 10.46 15.71 4.07
C ALA A 14 8.99 15.91 4.48
N LEU A 15 8.51 15.11 5.43
CA LEU A 15 7.14 15.20 5.95
C LEU A 15 6.82 16.59 6.51
N ARG A 16 7.72 17.16 7.32
CA ARG A 16 7.56 18.52 7.86
C ARG A 16 7.68 19.60 6.79
N THR A 17 8.49 19.40 5.76
CA THR A 17 8.61 20.33 4.63
C THR A 17 7.32 20.38 3.82
N TYR A 18 6.72 19.23 3.53
CA TYR A 18 5.45 19.16 2.78
C TYR A 18 4.28 19.75 3.57
N TYR A 19 4.23 19.51 4.87
CA TYR A 19 3.13 19.94 5.75
C TYR A 19 3.61 20.96 6.80
N SER A 20 4.29 22.02 6.35
CA SER A 20 4.95 23.00 7.23
C SER A 20 4.03 23.78 8.17
N ARG A 21 2.72 23.80 7.89
CA ARG A 21 1.69 24.43 8.74
C ARG A 21 1.24 23.54 9.89
N GLU A 22 1.47 22.23 9.79
CA GLU A 22 1.07 21.27 10.79
C GLU A 22 2.24 21.03 11.76
N ASN A 23 1.96 21.03 13.07
CA ASN A 23 2.99 20.79 14.08
C ASN A 23 3.28 19.29 14.22
N ILE A 24 3.68 18.64 13.12
CA ILE A 24 3.87 17.20 13.04
C ILE A 24 5.19 16.82 13.71
N LEU A 25 5.12 15.81 14.57
CA LEU A 25 6.26 15.31 15.33
C LEU A 25 6.93 16.41 16.17
N PRO A 26 6.23 17.05 17.14
CA PRO A 26 6.71 18.25 17.81
C PRO A 26 7.95 18.04 18.70
N ASN A 27 8.25 16.80 19.07
CA ASN A 27 9.35 16.47 19.98
C ASN A 27 10.02 15.14 19.62
N ASN A 28 11.18 14.87 20.23
CA ASN A 28 11.95 13.65 19.97
C ASN A 28 11.21 12.37 20.39
N GLN A 29 10.31 12.42 21.37
CA GLN A 29 9.52 11.27 21.77
C GLN A 29 8.53 10.87 20.67
N ALA A 30 7.86 11.85 20.04
CA ALA A 30 6.95 11.61 18.92
C ALA A 30 7.69 11.01 17.71
N VAL A 31 8.89 11.54 17.41
CA VAL A 31 9.78 11.00 16.36
C VAL A 31 10.13 9.54 16.65
N GLU A 32 10.57 9.22 17.86
CA GLU A 32 10.94 7.85 18.23
C GLU A 32 9.73 6.89 18.22
N LEU A 33 8.54 7.35 18.64
CA LEU A 33 7.31 6.55 18.56
C LEU A 33 6.94 6.22 17.12
N TRP A 34 7.02 7.19 16.21
CA TRP A 34 6.77 6.95 14.79
C TRP A 34 7.80 6.03 14.17
N TYR A 35 9.09 6.22 14.49
CA TYR A 35 10.15 5.33 14.03
C TYR A 35 9.84 3.87 14.38
N ARG A 36 9.42 3.61 15.63
CA ARG A 36 9.08 2.24 16.06
C ARG A 36 7.96 1.59 15.24
N GLN A 37 7.04 2.38 14.70
CA GLN A 37 5.89 1.89 13.91
C GLN A 37 6.19 1.72 12.42
N LEU A 38 7.24 2.39 11.91
CA LEU A 38 7.57 2.44 10.49
C LEU A 38 8.95 1.83 10.17
N GLN A 39 9.75 1.46 11.16
CA GLN A 39 11.11 0.92 10.97
C GLN A 39 11.15 -0.36 10.13
N ASP A 40 10.06 -1.12 10.06
CA ASP A 40 9.94 -2.34 9.25
C ASP A 40 9.74 -2.05 7.75
N ILE A 41 9.40 -0.81 7.38
CA ILE A 41 9.17 -0.39 6.01
C ILE A 41 10.52 0.06 5.40
N PRO A 42 10.97 -0.50 4.26
CA PRO A 42 12.17 -0.03 3.57
C PRO A 42 12.09 1.45 3.19
N TYR A 43 13.22 2.17 3.21
CA TYR A 43 13.25 3.61 2.88
C TYR A 43 12.65 3.92 1.51
N ASP A 44 13.02 3.18 0.48
CA ASP A 44 12.51 3.37 -0.89
C ASP A 44 10.97 3.29 -0.93
N LEU A 45 10.39 2.36 -0.17
CA LEU A 45 8.94 2.21 -0.08
C LEU A 45 8.29 3.36 0.71
N ALA A 46 8.90 3.77 1.82
CA ALA A 46 8.43 4.92 2.60
C ALA A 46 8.46 6.23 1.79
N GLU A 47 9.48 6.43 0.96
CA GLU A 47 9.59 7.59 0.06
C GLU A 47 8.49 7.58 -0.99
N VAL A 48 8.26 6.45 -1.67
CA VAL A 48 7.18 6.30 -2.66
C VAL A 48 5.81 6.57 -2.03
N VAL A 49 5.56 6.03 -0.83
CA VAL A 49 4.32 6.26 -0.09
C VAL A 49 4.12 7.73 0.22
N LEU A 50 5.16 8.43 0.69
CA LEU A 50 5.10 9.85 1.01
C LEU A 50 4.85 10.70 -0.25
N GLN A 51 5.54 10.40 -1.35
CA GLN A 51 5.34 11.09 -2.63
C GLN A 51 3.90 10.90 -3.16
N LYS A 52 3.39 9.66 -3.13
CA LYS A 52 1.99 9.37 -3.47
C LYS A 52 1.04 10.16 -2.58
N TRP A 53 1.27 10.17 -1.27
CA TRP A 53 0.40 10.85 -0.30
C TRP A 53 0.31 12.34 -0.54
N VAL A 54 1.45 13.01 -0.75
CA VAL A 54 1.49 14.46 -1.03
C VAL A 54 0.79 14.81 -2.34
N ALA A 55 0.82 13.91 -3.33
CA ALA A 55 0.12 14.11 -4.60
C ALA A 55 -1.41 13.94 -4.47
N THR A 56 -1.90 13.10 -3.55
CA THR A 56 -3.33 12.76 -3.44
C THR A 56 -4.05 13.43 -2.28
N ASN A 57 -3.34 13.82 -1.22
CA ASN A 57 -3.92 14.27 0.05
C ASN A 57 -3.40 15.63 0.48
N LYS A 58 -4.32 16.48 0.92
CA LYS A 58 -4.04 17.85 1.38
C LYS A 58 -3.52 17.93 2.82
N TRP A 59 -3.78 16.89 3.62
CA TRP A 59 -3.47 16.82 5.04
C TRP A 59 -2.37 15.81 5.31
N SER A 60 -1.67 15.98 6.42
CA SER A 60 -0.63 15.03 6.80
C SER A 60 -1.18 13.62 7.03
N PRO A 61 -0.39 12.58 6.67
CA PRO A 61 -0.76 11.21 6.91
C PRO A 61 -0.67 10.85 8.39
N SER A 62 -1.52 9.93 8.82
CA SER A 62 -1.35 9.13 10.03
C SER A 62 -0.45 7.91 9.79
N ILE A 63 0.01 7.28 10.87
CA ILE A 63 0.81 6.05 10.79
C ILE A 63 0.03 4.92 10.09
N ALA A 64 -1.28 4.83 10.35
CA ALA A 64 -2.14 3.81 9.75
C ALA A 64 -2.23 3.97 8.22
N GLU A 65 -2.40 5.20 7.75
CA GLU A 65 -2.46 5.52 6.32
C GLU A 65 -1.14 5.27 5.59
N ILE A 66 0.00 5.56 6.24
CA ILE A 66 1.32 5.21 5.68
C ILE A 66 1.43 3.70 5.51
N ARG A 67 0.98 2.92 6.52
CA ARG A 67 1.03 1.46 6.46
C ARG A 67 0.09 0.88 5.41
N GLU A 68 -1.11 1.44 5.29
CA GLU A 68 -2.08 1.05 4.27
C GLU A 68 -1.51 1.31 2.86
N SER A 69 -1.03 2.53 2.62
CA SER A 69 -0.41 2.89 1.33
C SER A 69 0.85 2.06 1.04
N ALA A 70 1.67 1.75 2.05
CA ALA A 70 2.82 0.85 1.89
C ALA A 70 2.40 -0.57 1.49
N ALA A 71 1.34 -1.10 2.11
CA ALA A 71 0.78 -2.40 1.76
C ALA A 71 0.21 -2.41 0.33
N GLU A 72 -0.49 -1.35 -0.09
CA GLU A 72 -0.99 -1.18 -1.45
C GLU A 72 0.14 -1.13 -2.49
N VAL A 73 1.22 -0.40 -2.20
CA VAL A 73 2.37 -0.28 -3.12
C VAL A 73 3.11 -1.61 -3.22
N GLN A 74 3.27 -2.34 -2.12
CA GLN A 74 4.00 -3.62 -2.10
C GLN A 74 3.19 -4.77 -2.71
N THR A 75 1.88 -4.82 -2.46
CA THR A 75 0.99 -5.89 -2.94
C THR A 75 0.49 -5.62 -4.36
N GLY A 76 0.58 -4.37 -4.82
CA GLY A 76 -0.20 -3.87 -5.95
C GLY A 76 -1.65 -3.62 -5.54
N LYS A 77 -2.40 -2.90 -6.39
CA LYS A 77 -3.84 -2.67 -6.17
C LYS A 77 -4.51 -4.05 -6.00
N PRO A 78 -5.18 -4.35 -4.86
CA PRO A 78 -5.92 -5.59 -4.73
C PRO A 78 -6.96 -5.63 -5.86
N MET A 79 -7.16 -6.80 -6.44
CA MET A 79 -8.15 -6.98 -7.49
C MET A 79 -9.50 -6.49 -6.98
N ASP A 80 -10.02 -5.46 -7.63
CA ASP A 80 -11.34 -4.95 -7.28
C ASP A 80 -12.39 -6.02 -7.58
N TRP A 81 -13.50 -6.01 -6.84
CA TRP A 81 -14.58 -6.97 -7.01
C TRP A 81 -15.09 -7.00 -8.45
N GLY A 82 -15.20 -5.84 -9.10
CA GLY A 82 -15.59 -5.75 -10.51
C GLY A 82 -14.56 -6.40 -11.45
N GLU A 83 -13.27 -6.19 -11.20
CA GLU A 83 -12.19 -6.79 -11.99
C GLU A 83 -12.17 -8.33 -11.83
N ALA A 84 -12.42 -8.83 -10.62
CA ALA A 84 -12.57 -10.25 -10.33
C ALA A 84 -13.79 -10.86 -11.05
N PHE A 85 -14.95 -10.20 -10.97
CA PHE A 85 -16.17 -10.66 -11.62
C PHE A 85 -16.04 -10.71 -13.15
N GLU A 86 -15.39 -9.72 -13.76
CA GLU A 86 -15.09 -9.71 -15.19
C GLU A 86 -14.14 -10.85 -15.61
N LEU A 87 -13.18 -11.22 -14.77
CA LEU A 87 -12.33 -12.38 -15.03
C LEU A 87 -13.10 -13.69 -15.03
N VAL A 88 -13.98 -13.89 -14.05
CA VAL A 88 -14.86 -15.07 -13.98
C VAL A 88 -15.76 -15.14 -15.22
N ASN A 89 -16.41 -14.03 -15.58
CA ASN A 89 -17.26 -13.99 -16.78
C ASN A 89 -16.48 -14.29 -18.07
N ARG A 90 -15.26 -13.79 -18.20
CA ARG A 90 -14.40 -14.10 -19.35
C ARG A 90 -14.00 -15.57 -19.39
N ALA A 91 -13.69 -16.18 -18.25
CA ALA A 91 -13.38 -17.60 -18.17
C ALA A 91 -14.60 -18.45 -18.58
N ILE A 92 -15.79 -18.15 -18.03
CA ILE A 92 -17.04 -18.84 -18.40
C ILE A 92 -17.33 -18.70 -19.90
N LYS A 93 -17.21 -17.49 -20.45
CA LYS A 93 -17.41 -17.24 -21.89
C LYS A 93 -16.42 -18.00 -22.78
N ARG A 94 -15.18 -18.19 -22.31
CA ARG A 94 -14.11 -18.81 -23.09
C ARG A 94 -14.16 -20.33 -23.10
N PHE A 95 -14.40 -20.95 -21.95
CA PHE A 95 -14.34 -22.40 -21.79
C PHE A 95 -15.72 -23.07 -21.81
N GLY A 96 -16.79 -22.31 -21.55
CA GLY A 96 -18.16 -22.81 -21.55
C GLY A 96 -18.40 -23.89 -20.49
N THR A 97 -19.49 -24.63 -20.65
CA THR A 97 -19.95 -25.66 -19.69
C THR A 97 -19.10 -26.93 -19.69
N TYR A 98 -18.30 -27.17 -20.72
CA TYR A 98 -17.50 -28.41 -20.83
C TYR A 98 -16.05 -28.24 -20.37
N GLY A 99 -15.58 -27.01 -20.17
CA GLY A 99 -14.20 -26.69 -19.79
C GLY A 99 -14.07 -26.12 -18.38
N GLU A 100 -14.90 -26.57 -17.43
CA GLU A 100 -14.94 -26.03 -16.06
C GLU A 100 -13.58 -26.06 -15.35
N GLN A 101 -12.86 -27.19 -15.48
CA GLN A 101 -11.54 -27.34 -14.87
C GLN A 101 -10.52 -26.35 -15.46
N GLU A 102 -10.53 -26.19 -16.77
CA GLU A 102 -9.63 -25.29 -17.51
C GLU A 102 -9.97 -23.82 -17.20
N ALA A 103 -11.25 -23.50 -17.04
CA ALA A 103 -11.71 -22.20 -16.58
C ALA A 103 -11.16 -21.87 -15.19
N MET A 104 -11.29 -22.80 -14.24
CA MET A 104 -10.77 -22.62 -12.88
C MET A 104 -9.24 -22.50 -12.85
N ASP A 105 -8.54 -23.31 -13.63
CA ASP A 105 -7.08 -23.27 -13.74
C ASP A 105 -6.56 -22.00 -14.44
N SER A 106 -7.41 -21.30 -15.19
CA SER A 106 -7.07 -20.02 -15.84
C SER A 106 -7.21 -18.79 -14.93
N LEU A 107 -7.96 -18.89 -13.83
CA LEU A 107 -8.19 -17.76 -12.91
C LEU A 107 -6.99 -17.52 -11.98
N PRO A 108 -6.75 -16.31 -11.46
CA PRO A 108 -5.73 -16.10 -10.41
C PRO A 108 -6.15 -16.80 -9.09
N PRO A 109 -5.20 -17.19 -8.21
CA PRO A 109 -5.50 -17.93 -6.97
C PRO A 109 -6.58 -17.29 -6.09
N LEU A 110 -6.58 -15.94 -5.99
CA LEU A 110 -7.58 -15.18 -5.24
C LEU A 110 -9.00 -15.31 -5.80
N ALA A 111 -9.15 -15.62 -7.09
CA ALA A 111 -10.44 -15.81 -7.75
C ALA A 111 -10.86 -17.30 -7.86
N ARG A 112 -10.03 -18.24 -7.39
CA ARG A 112 -10.32 -19.69 -7.38
C ARG A 112 -10.95 -20.18 -6.07
N GLY A 113 -10.65 -19.52 -4.95
CA GLY A 113 -11.11 -19.90 -3.62
C GLY A 113 -12.42 -19.22 -3.23
N THR A 114 -13.31 -19.95 -2.58
CA THR A 114 -14.48 -19.40 -1.89
C THR A 114 -14.08 -18.84 -0.53
N VAL A 115 -14.70 -17.71 -0.15
CA VAL A 115 -14.76 -17.21 1.24
C VAL A 115 -15.45 -18.20 2.17
#